data_AF-A0A0G4M5V7-F1
#
_entry.id   AF-A0A0G4M5V7-F1
#
_cell.length_a   1.000
_cell.length_b   1.000
_cell.length_c   1.000
_cell.angle_alpha   90.00
_cell.angle_beta   90.00
_cell.angle_gamma   90.00
#
_symmetry.space_group_name_H-M   'P 1'
#
loop_
_entity.id
_entity.type
_entity.pdbx_description
1 polymer ?
#
loop_
_entity_poly.entity_id
_entity_poly.type
_entity_poly.pdbx_seq_one_letter_code
_entity_poly.pdbx_strand_id
1 'polypeptide(L)'
;MFHIVSASSVAPSIVLTLLALLTISLVVLLILRFYLPLRTTPAFYLVPIFFALWLPACMVLLVPVDLASGAKTDDEATRGVWLPARVLLVSWRITYWLTFALTWFILPILGEYSDAGYREPKDNVLYSLRANAQYHAMVFGAGLVGLVYLVTSHGLNFASLKTTIMALAYFWGLIFAIYLMGHGLVSIPRRLFRFASISGRLRRLQNHAPKVHERMEDSLLTLEDIEVQISELSRRKVGSARDFQEWIDELTVAALAEAS
;
A
#
# COMPACT_ATOMS: atom_id res chain seq x y z
N MET A 1 43.26 0.71 42.17
CA MET A 1 43.09 0.49 40.72
C MET A 1 41.59 0.37 40.47
N PHE A 2 40.94 1.50 40.21
CA PHE A 2 39.48 1.57 40.00
C PHE A 2 39.19 1.13 38.56
N HIS A 3 38.62 -0.06 38.39
CA HIS A 3 37.98 -0.43 37.13
C HIS A 3 36.65 0.32 37.06
N ILE A 4 36.65 1.47 36.36
CA ILE A 4 35.43 2.09 35.88
C ILE A 4 34.96 1.23 34.70
N VAL A 5 34.14 0.23 35.00
CA VAL A 5 33.32 -0.42 33.97
C VAL A 5 32.31 0.63 33.56
N SER A 6 32.57 1.32 32.45
CA SER A 6 31.57 2.17 31.80
C SER A 6 30.39 1.28 31.46
N ALA A 7 29.30 1.43 32.21
CA ALA A 7 28.01 0.87 31.85
C ALA A 7 27.69 1.34 30.43
N SER A 8 27.59 0.43 29.46
CA SER A 8 27.24 0.77 28.09
C SER A 8 25.85 1.37 28.09
N SER A 9 25.76 2.70 27.93
CA SER A 9 24.48 3.40 27.94
C SER A 9 23.62 2.98 26.74
N VAL A 10 22.31 2.81 26.94
CA VAL A 10 21.32 2.52 25.87
C VAL A 10 21.03 3.76 25.00
N ALA A 11 21.50 4.94 25.41
CA ALA A 11 21.28 6.20 24.72
C ALA A 11 21.75 6.19 23.24
N PRO A 12 22.99 5.77 22.90
CA PRO A 12 23.45 5.71 21.52
C PRO A 12 22.62 4.77 20.62
N SER A 13 22.17 3.62 21.12
CA SER A 13 21.36 2.68 20.33
C SER A 13 19.95 3.23 20.05
N ILE A 14 19.36 3.94 21.01
CA ILE A 14 18.09 4.66 20.83
C ILE A 14 18.23 5.77 19.79
N VAL A 15 19.28 6.61 19.90
CA VAL A 15 19.52 7.70 18.95
C VAL A 15 19.70 7.17 17.53
N LEU A 16 20.47 6.08 17.36
CA LEU A 16 20.68 5.47 16.05
C LEU A 16 19.37 4.90 15.47
N THR A 17 18.56 4.25 16.30
CA THR A 17 17.25 3.73 15.88
C THR A 17 16.29 4.85 15.49
N LEU A 18 16.26 5.95 16.23
CA LEU A 18 15.45 7.14 15.89
C LEU A 18 15.92 7.80 14.60
N LEU A 19 17.23 7.91 14.40
CA LEU A 19 17.80 8.42 13.15
C LEU A 19 17.42 7.53 11.97
N ALA A 20 17.51 6.19 12.12
CA ALA A 20 17.09 5.24 11.11
C ALA A 20 15.58 5.30 10.82
N LEU A 21 14.75 5.53 11.84
CA LEU A 21 13.32 5.73 11.66
C LEU A 21 13.02 7.01 10.88
N LEU A 22 13.74 8.10 11.18
CA LEU A 22 13.60 9.38 10.50
C LEU A 22 14.03 9.27 9.03
N THR A 23 15.14 8.59 8.74
CA THR A 23 15.57 8.37 7.35
C THR A 23 14.55 7.54 6.58
N ILE A 24 13.97 6.50 7.18
CA ILE A 24 12.87 5.73 6.57
C ILE A 24 11.67 6.65 6.29
N SER A 25 11.23 7.46 7.24
CA SER A 25 10.14 8.43 7.05
C SER A 25 10.41 9.39 5.89
N LEU A 26 11.64 9.93 5.80
CA LEU A 26 12.04 10.84 4.73
C LEU A 26 11.99 10.13 3.37
N VAL A 27 12.54 8.91 3.27
CA VAL A 27 12.55 8.12 2.04
C VAL A 27 11.13 7.82 1.58
N VAL A 28 10.24 7.42 2.50
CA VAL A 28 8.83 7.17 2.18
C VAL A 28 8.16 8.46 1.68
N LEU A 29 8.38 9.60 2.33
CA LEU A 29 7.85 10.89 1.86
C LEU A 29 8.38 11.29 0.48
N LEU A 30 9.66 11.04 0.18
CA LEU A 30 10.24 11.30 -1.15
C LEU A 30 9.63 10.39 -2.22
N ILE A 31 9.38 9.13 -1.89
CA ILE A 31 8.68 8.19 -2.80
C ILE A 31 7.25 8.69 -3.04
N LEU A 32 6.49 9.03 -1.99
CA LEU A 32 5.16 9.59 -2.18
C LEU A 32 5.21 10.88 -3.00
N ARG A 33 6.17 11.77 -2.77
CA ARG A 33 6.33 12.99 -3.58
C ARG A 33 6.61 12.71 -5.05
N PHE A 34 7.29 11.60 -5.35
CA PHE A 34 7.60 11.21 -6.73
C PHE A 34 6.37 10.68 -7.48
N TYR A 35 5.48 9.94 -6.80
CA TYR A 35 4.31 9.31 -7.40
C TYR A 35 3.01 10.10 -7.24
N LEU A 36 2.88 10.92 -6.20
CA LEU A 36 1.67 11.66 -5.85
C LEU A 36 1.98 13.14 -5.63
N PRO A 37 1.14 14.05 -6.16
CA PRO A 37 1.22 15.47 -5.83
C PRO A 37 0.72 15.71 -4.39
N LEU A 38 1.64 15.71 -3.42
CA LEU A 38 1.36 15.81 -1.97
C LEU A 38 0.51 17.02 -1.53
N ARG A 39 0.40 18.05 -2.37
CA ARG A 39 -0.35 19.27 -2.03
C ARG A 39 -1.81 19.23 -2.47
N THR A 40 -2.14 18.45 -3.50
CA THR A 40 -3.49 18.40 -4.08
C THR A 40 -4.25 17.16 -3.63
N THR A 41 -3.55 16.10 -3.22
CA THR A 41 -4.21 14.88 -2.74
C THR A 41 -4.82 15.08 -1.35
N PRO A 42 -6.09 14.69 -1.13
CA PRO A 42 -6.71 14.88 0.17
C PRO A 42 -6.07 13.97 1.22
N ALA A 43 -5.98 14.49 2.45
CA ALA A 43 -5.26 13.85 3.55
C ALA A 43 -5.79 12.45 3.90
N PHE A 44 -7.07 12.19 3.65
CA PHE A 44 -7.70 10.88 3.85
C PHE A 44 -7.10 9.76 2.98
N TYR A 45 -6.55 10.07 1.80
CA TYR A 45 -5.77 9.10 1.02
C TYR A 45 -4.30 9.08 1.44
N LEU A 46 -3.72 10.26 1.65
CA LEU A 46 -2.29 10.40 1.89
C LEU A 46 -1.85 9.68 3.16
N VAL A 47 -2.59 9.83 4.26
CA VAL A 47 -2.21 9.28 5.57
C VAL A 47 -2.20 7.74 5.56
N PRO A 48 -3.27 7.02 5.12
CA PRO A 48 -3.24 5.57 5.01
C PRO A 48 -2.14 5.05 4.07
N ILE A 49 -1.94 5.70 2.92
CA ILE A 49 -0.91 5.31 1.95
C ILE A 49 0.49 5.48 2.53
N PHE A 50 0.74 6.57 3.27
CA PHE A 50 2.00 6.77 3.97
C PHE A 50 2.27 5.62 4.96
N PHE A 51 1.31 5.31 5.84
CA PHE A 51 1.47 4.22 6.81
C PHE A 51 1.60 2.85 6.14
N ALA A 52 0.98 2.64 4.98
CA ALA A 52 1.05 1.39 4.23
C ALA A 52 2.46 1.10 3.71
N LEU A 53 3.21 2.15 3.38
CA LEU A 53 4.61 2.04 2.95
C LEU A 53 5.58 2.11 4.12
N TRP A 54 5.27 2.94 5.13
CA TRP A 54 6.14 3.19 6.27
C TRP A 54 6.22 2.01 7.24
N LEU A 55 5.09 1.36 7.57
CA LEU A 55 5.07 0.26 8.54
C LEU A 55 5.90 -0.96 8.09
N PRO A 56 5.77 -1.47 6.85
CA PRO A 56 6.63 -2.56 6.37
C PRO A 56 8.11 -2.16 6.32
N ALA A 57 8.43 -0.91 5.94
CA ALA A 57 9.80 -0.41 5.97
C ALA A 57 10.37 -0.38 7.39
N CYS A 58 9.56 -0.05 8.40
CA CYS A 58 9.96 -0.13 9.81
C CYS A 58 10.23 -1.58 10.25
N MET A 59 9.51 -2.58 9.73
CA MET A 59 9.79 -3.99 10.05
C MET A 59 11.17 -4.43 9.58
N VAL A 60 11.66 -3.91 8.44
CA VAL A 60 13.03 -4.18 7.95
C VAL A 60 14.10 -3.69 8.93
N LEU A 61 13.82 -2.61 9.67
CA LEU A 61 14.70 -2.12 10.74
C LEU A 61 14.50 -2.89 12.05
N LEU A 62 13.24 -3.19 12.41
CA LEU A 62 12.89 -3.80 13.69
C LEU A 62 13.41 -5.24 13.83
N VAL A 63 13.39 -6.02 12.75
CA VAL A 63 13.81 -7.44 12.78
C VAL A 63 15.29 -7.59 13.16
N PRO A 64 16.27 -6.94 12.50
CA PRO A 64 17.66 -7.03 12.91
C PRO A 64 17.93 -6.52 14.34
N VAL A 65 17.24 -5.45 14.76
CA VAL A 65 17.40 -4.87 16.09
C VAL A 65 16.86 -5.81 17.18
N ASP A 66 15.76 -6.51 16.91
CA ASP A 66 15.20 -7.53 17.80
C ASP A 66 16.14 -8.74 17.93
N LEU A 67 16.67 -9.25 16.82
CA LEU A 67 17.67 -10.33 16.82
C LEU A 67 18.94 -9.95 17.59
N ALA A 68 19.46 -8.73 17.36
CA ALA A 68 20.65 -8.23 18.06
C ALA A 68 20.40 -8.05 19.57
N SER A 69 19.18 -7.66 19.96
CA SER A 69 18.80 -7.50 21.36
C SER A 69 18.55 -8.84 22.07
N GLY A 70 18.10 -9.86 21.34
CA GLY A 70 17.87 -11.22 21.84
C GLY A 70 19.13 -12.09 21.93
N ALA A 71 20.22 -11.70 21.25
CA ALA A 71 21.49 -12.41 21.30
C ALA A 71 22.10 -12.35 22.72
N LYS A 72 22.09 -13.48 23.43
CA LYS A 72 22.80 -13.66 24.72
C LYS A 72 24.31 -13.80 24.45
N THR A 73 24.99 -12.68 24.28
CA THR A 73 26.46 -12.62 24.33
C THR A 73 26.88 -12.00 25.65
N ASP A 74 27.92 -12.57 26.28
CA ASP A 74 28.45 -12.11 27.57
C ASP A 74 29.15 -10.74 27.48
N ASP A 75 29.46 -10.27 26.27
CA ASP A 75 30.02 -8.94 26.01
C ASP A 75 28.94 -7.93 25.58
N GLU A 76 28.55 -7.04 26.49
CA GLU A 76 27.69 -5.89 26.18
C GLU A 76 28.32 -4.90 25.19
N ALA A 77 29.65 -4.86 25.09
CA ALA A 77 30.38 -4.03 24.14
C ALA A 77 30.34 -4.54 22.69
N THR A 78 30.06 -5.82 22.49
CA THR A 78 29.95 -6.47 21.16
C THR A 78 28.51 -6.44 20.63
N ARG A 79 27.54 -6.15 21.51
CA ARG A 79 26.15 -5.88 21.13
C ARG A 79 26.09 -4.52 20.44
N GLY A 80 25.87 -4.51 19.13
CA GLY A 80 25.73 -3.27 18.34
C GLY A 80 24.53 -2.41 18.80
N VAL A 81 23.42 -2.46 18.07
CA VAL A 81 22.20 -1.71 18.43
C VAL A 81 21.29 -2.62 19.23
N TRP A 82 21.11 -2.33 20.52
CA TRP A 82 20.16 -3.06 21.37
C TRP A 82 19.13 -2.12 22.00
N LEU A 83 17.89 -2.59 22.12
CA LEU A 83 16.78 -1.86 22.72
C LEU A 83 16.20 -2.62 23.92
N PRO A 84 15.60 -1.92 24.91
CA PRO A 84 14.93 -2.59 26.02
C PRO A 84 13.78 -3.47 25.52
N ALA A 85 13.62 -4.66 26.10
CA ALA A 85 12.59 -5.63 25.71
C ALA A 85 11.16 -5.04 25.70
N ARG A 86 10.87 -4.12 26.63
CA ARG A 86 9.59 -3.40 26.67
C ARG A 86 9.34 -2.57 25.41
N VAL A 87 10.37 -1.87 24.92
CA VAL A 87 10.27 -1.01 23.73
C VAL A 87 10.02 -1.88 22.50
N LEU A 88 10.77 -2.98 22.34
CA LEU A 88 10.59 -3.93 21.25
C LEU A 88 9.18 -4.53 21.24
N LEU A 89 8.69 -4.98 22.40
CA LEU A 89 7.34 -5.54 22.52
C LEU A 89 6.25 -4.53 22.15
N VAL A 90 6.38 -3.28 22.61
CA VAL A 90 5.42 -2.21 22.29
C VAL A 90 5.49 -1.87 20.79
N SER A 91 6.68 -1.73 20.22
CA SER A 91 6.88 -1.47 18.79
C SER A 91 6.28 -2.57 17.91
N TRP A 92 6.49 -3.84 18.26
CA TRP A 92 5.88 -4.97 17.56
C TRP A 92 4.36 -4.96 17.67
N ARG A 93 3.80 -4.68 18.86
CA ARG A 93 2.33 -4.60 19.03
C ARG A 93 1.74 -3.48 18.19
N ILE A 94 2.32 -2.28 18.23
CA ILE A 94 1.85 -1.13 17.45
C ILE A 94 1.92 -1.47 15.96
N THR A 95 3.07 -1.97 15.50
CA THR A 95 3.27 -2.31 14.08
C THR A 95 2.29 -3.37 13.61
N TYR A 96 2.12 -4.44 14.39
CA TYR A 96 1.17 -5.51 14.09
C TYR A 96 -0.28 -4.99 14.00
N TRP A 97 -0.77 -4.28 15.02
CA TRP A 97 -2.15 -3.82 15.04
C TRP A 97 -2.45 -2.75 14.00
N LEU A 98 -1.50 -1.83 13.75
CA LEU A 98 -1.65 -0.84 12.69
C LEU A 98 -1.64 -1.49 11.31
N THR A 99 -0.70 -2.40 11.01
CA THR A 99 -0.70 -3.12 9.74
C THR A 99 -1.94 -3.98 9.57
N PHE A 100 -2.42 -4.62 10.65
CA PHE A 100 -3.65 -5.38 10.62
C PHE A 100 -4.86 -4.49 10.26
N ALA A 101 -5.05 -3.39 10.99
CA ALA A 101 -6.16 -2.47 10.74
C ALA A 101 -6.11 -1.87 9.33
N LEU A 102 -4.90 -1.52 8.87
CA LEU A 102 -4.68 -0.92 7.57
C LEU A 102 -4.99 -1.90 6.44
N THR A 103 -4.51 -3.12 6.52
CA THR A 103 -4.69 -4.14 5.47
C THR A 103 -6.10 -4.70 5.43
N TRP A 104 -6.74 -4.93 6.58
CA TRP A 104 -8.04 -5.59 6.63
C TRP A 104 -9.22 -4.63 6.50
N PHE A 105 -9.06 -3.36 6.85
CA PHE A 105 -10.18 -2.41 6.85
C PHE A 105 -9.89 -1.18 6.00
N ILE A 106 -8.83 -0.44 6.30
CA ILE A 106 -8.65 0.89 5.72
C ILE A 106 -8.35 0.83 4.22
N LEU A 107 -7.36 0.02 3.79
CA LEU A 107 -6.95 -0.03 2.39
C LEU A 107 -8.03 -0.61 1.45
N PRO A 108 -8.71 -1.72 1.78
CA PRO A 108 -9.79 -2.24 0.92
C PRO A 108 -10.94 -1.24 0.75
N ILE A 109 -11.38 -0.62 1.86
CA ILE A 109 -12.44 0.40 1.82
C ILE A 109 -11.99 1.61 1.01
N LEU A 110 -10.73 2.04 1.17
CA LEU A 110 -10.20 3.18 0.43
C LEU A 110 -10.08 2.90 -1.08
N GLY A 111 -9.70 1.67 -1.45
CA GLY A 111 -9.66 1.22 -2.83
C GLY A 111 -11.04 1.25 -3.47
N GLU A 112 -12.02 0.59 -2.83
CA GLU A 112 -13.40 0.59 -3.32
C GLU A 112 -14.04 1.99 -3.30
N TYR A 113 -13.64 2.86 -2.36
CA TYR A 113 -14.13 4.23 -2.29
C TYR A 113 -13.61 5.07 -3.46
N SER A 114 -12.36 4.84 -3.86
CA SER A 114 -11.78 5.49 -5.05
C SER A 114 -12.45 5.01 -6.35
N ASP A 115 -12.91 3.76 -6.39
CA ASP A 115 -13.55 3.17 -7.57
C ASP A 115 -15.05 3.48 -7.67
N ALA A 116 -15.72 3.79 -6.56
CA ALA A 116 -17.19 3.88 -6.48
C ALA A 116 -17.81 5.06 -7.24
N GLY A 117 -17.07 6.14 -7.52
CA GLY A 117 -17.49 7.21 -8.44
C GLY A 117 -18.80 7.94 -8.12
N TYR A 118 -19.43 7.77 -6.95
CA TYR A 118 -20.67 8.44 -6.58
C TYR A 118 -20.41 9.90 -6.15
N ARG A 119 -21.40 10.78 -6.36
CA ARG A 119 -21.35 12.20 -5.99
C ARG A 119 -21.28 12.43 -4.48
N GLU A 120 -22.07 11.68 -3.71
CA GLU A 120 -22.07 11.83 -2.26
C GLU A 120 -20.99 10.97 -1.61
N PRO A 121 -20.12 11.54 -0.75
CA PRO A 121 -19.09 10.76 -0.05
C PRO A 121 -19.72 9.72 0.88
N LYS A 122 -20.96 9.93 1.33
CA LYS A 122 -21.70 8.96 2.14
C LYS A 122 -22.07 7.71 1.35
N ASP A 123 -22.53 7.88 0.12
CA ASP A 123 -22.93 6.77 -0.75
C ASP A 123 -21.72 5.96 -1.20
N ASN A 124 -20.60 6.63 -1.50
CA ASN A 124 -19.32 5.97 -1.74
C ASN A 124 -18.91 5.11 -0.53
N VAL A 125 -18.90 5.66 0.69
CA VAL A 125 -18.51 4.90 1.89
C VAL A 125 -19.46 3.72 2.12
N LEU A 126 -20.77 3.90 1.96
CA LEU A 126 -21.73 2.82 2.16
C LEU A 126 -21.57 1.71 1.11
N TYR A 127 -21.33 2.09 -0.14
CA TYR A 127 -21.03 1.15 -1.22
C TYR A 127 -19.75 0.35 -0.94
N SER A 128 -18.66 1.03 -0.62
CA SER A 128 -17.36 0.40 -0.31
C SER A 128 -17.38 -0.44 0.97
N LEU A 129 -18.22 -0.09 1.94
CA LEU A 129 -18.41 -0.96 3.10
C LEU A 129 -19.15 -2.24 2.72
N ARG A 130 -20.17 -2.15 1.86
CA ARG A 130 -20.97 -3.29 1.43
C ARG A 130 -20.19 -4.24 0.54
N ALA A 131 -19.46 -3.71 -0.45
CA ALA A 131 -18.65 -4.52 -1.36
C ALA A 131 -17.51 -5.22 -0.60
N ASN A 132 -16.77 -4.50 0.25
CA ASN A 132 -15.74 -5.12 1.09
C ASN A 132 -16.31 -6.14 2.08
N ALA A 133 -17.47 -5.87 2.69
CA ALA A 133 -18.14 -6.85 3.56
C ALA A 133 -18.54 -8.12 2.78
N GLN A 134 -19.00 -7.98 1.55
CA GLN A 134 -19.31 -9.13 0.69
C GLN A 134 -18.06 -9.93 0.34
N TYR A 135 -16.94 -9.25 0.02
CA TYR A 135 -15.65 -9.90 -0.20
C TYR A 135 -15.20 -10.70 1.02
N HIS A 136 -15.19 -10.08 2.21
CA HIS A 136 -14.85 -10.77 3.44
C HIS A 136 -15.80 -11.93 3.74
N ALA A 137 -17.11 -11.77 3.54
CA ALA A 137 -18.08 -12.84 3.75
C ALA A 137 -17.81 -14.04 2.81
N MET A 138 -17.45 -13.80 1.55
CA MET A 138 -17.07 -14.86 0.61
C MET A 138 -15.78 -15.56 1.05
N VAL A 139 -14.75 -14.82 1.45
CA VAL A 139 -13.47 -15.39 1.90
C VAL A 139 -13.65 -16.19 3.20
N PHE A 140 -14.36 -15.65 4.19
CA PHE A 140 -14.67 -16.36 5.43
C PHE A 140 -15.58 -17.56 5.17
N GLY A 141 -16.53 -17.46 4.25
CA GLY A 141 -17.39 -18.57 3.83
C GLY A 141 -16.59 -19.71 3.21
N ALA A 142 -15.69 -19.41 2.26
CA ALA A 142 -14.80 -20.39 1.67
C ALA A 142 -13.86 -21.03 2.71
N GLY A 143 -13.32 -20.21 3.62
CA GLY A 143 -12.50 -20.68 4.74
C GLY A 143 -13.27 -21.60 5.68
N LEU A 144 -14.55 -21.29 5.97
CA LEU A 144 -15.42 -22.11 6.81
C LEU A 144 -15.75 -23.44 6.14
N VAL A 145 -16.02 -23.45 4.82
CA VAL A 145 -16.22 -24.70 4.06
C VAL A 145 -14.97 -25.57 4.12
N GLY A 146 -13.78 -24.98 3.90
CA GLY A 146 -12.51 -25.68 4.04
C GLY A 146 -12.28 -26.23 5.45
N LEU A 147 -12.66 -25.47 6.48
CA LEU A 147 -12.59 -25.89 7.87
C LEU A 147 -13.52 -27.08 8.15
N VAL A 148 -14.78 -27.03 7.71
CA VAL A 148 -15.75 -28.13 7.86
C VAL A 148 -15.26 -29.40 7.17
N TYR A 149 -14.69 -29.27 5.97
CA TYR A 149 -14.08 -30.39 5.26
C TYR A 149 -12.93 -31.03 6.06
N LEU A 150 -12.01 -30.21 6.58
CA LEU A 150 -10.88 -30.70 7.38
C LEU A 150 -11.35 -31.41 8.66
N VAL A 151 -12.32 -30.84 9.36
CA VAL A 151 -12.89 -31.43 10.57
C VAL A 151 -13.57 -32.76 10.29
N THR A 152 -14.33 -32.87 9.19
CA THR A 152 -15.02 -34.11 8.81
C THR A 152 -14.01 -35.20 8.40
N SER A 153 -12.93 -34.82 7.72
CA SER A 153 -11.94 -35.77 7.20
C SER A 153 -10.94 -36.25 8.25
N HIS A 154 -10.53 -35.42 9.22
CA HIS A 154 -9.45 -35.73 10.17
C HIS A 154 -9.91 -35.72 11.66
N GLY A 155 -11.17 -35.39 11.93
CA GLY A 155 -11.68 -35.20 13.30
C GLY A 155 -11.25 -33.87 13.92
N LEU A 156 -11.84 -33.52 15.07
CA LEU A 156 -11.54 -32.30 15.83
C LEU A 156 -10.24 -32.43 16.64
N ASN A 157 -9.09 -32.41 15.99
CA ASN A 157 -7.81 -32.24 16.67
C ASN A 157 -7.30 -30.80 16.52
N PHE A 158 -7.39 -30.01 17.59
CA PHE A 158 -6.92 -28.62 17.64
C PHE A 158 -5.43 -28.48 17.28
N ALA A 159 -4.61 -29.49 17.58
CA ALA A 159 -3.19 -29.47 17.22
C ALA A 159 -3.00 -29.57 15.70
N SER A 160 -3.66 -30.53 15.05
CA SER A 160 -3.61 -30.71 13.59
C SER A 160 -4.20 -29.50 12.85
N LEU A 161 -5.31 -28.94 13.35
CA LEU A 161 -5.90 -27.75 12.75
C LEU A 161 -4.95 -26.55 12.81
N LYS A 162 -4.32 -26.32 13.97
CA LYS A 162 -3.36 -25.24 14.16
C LYS A 162 -2.16 -25.39 13.23
N THR A 163 -1.59 -26.60 13.12
CA THR A 163 -0.43 -26.83 12.25
C THR A 163 -0.79 -26.66 10.79
N THR A 164 -1.96 -27.10 10.33
CA THR A 164 -2.42 -26.89 8.95
C THR A 164 -2.62 -25.41 8.62
N ILE A 165 -3.30 -24.65 9.49
CA ILE A 165 -3.49 -23.20 9.29
C ILE A 165 -2.14 -22.48 9.24
N MET A 166 -1.23 -22.83 10.15
CA MET A 166 0.12 -22.27 10.18
C MET A 166 0.91 -22.60 8.91
N ALA A 167 0.84 -23.85 8.44
CA ALA A 167 1.49 -24.28 7.20
C ALA A 167 0.94 -23.53 5.98
N LEU A 168 -0.38 -23.33 5.89
CA LEU A 168 -1.01 -22.60 4.81
C LEU A 168 -0.58 -21.12 4.80
N ALA A 169 -0.50 -20.49 5.98
CA ALA A 169 -0.01 -19.13 6.12
C ALA A 169 1.46 -19.00 5.65
N TYR A 170 2.33 -19.94 6.03
CA TYR A 170 3.71 -19.95 5.56
C TYR A 170 3.83 -20.20 4.07
N PHE A 171 3.01 -21.10 3.51
CA PHE A 171 2.99 -21.36 2.08
C PHE A 171 2.63 -20.11 1.28
N TRP A 172 1.61 -19.37 1.71
CA TRP A 172 1.23 -18.09 1.09
C TRP A 172 2.37 -17.07 1.17
N GLY A 173 2.98 -16.92 2.35
CA GLY A 173 4.13 -16.02 2.54
C GLY A 173 5.33 -16.39 1.68
N LEU A 174 5.60 -17.68 1.52
CA LEU A 174 6.71 -18.18 0.69
C LEU A 174 6.46 -17.94 -0.80
N ILE A 175 5.24 -18.21 -1.30
CA ILE A 175 4.86 -17.88 -2.68
C ILE A 175 5.09 -16.40 -2.94
N PHE A 176 4.61 -15.54 -2.03
CA PHE A 176 4.73 -14.10 -2.17
C PHE A 176 6.21 -13.66 -2.15
N ALA A 177 7.02 -14.22 -1.26
CA ALA A 177 8.45 -13.95 -1.18
C ALA A 177 9.19 -14.37 -2.46
N ILE A 178 8.92 -15.56 -3.00
CA ILE A 178 9.51 -16.05 -4.26
C ILE A 178 9.13 -15.12 -5.42
N TYR A 179 7.86 -14.74 -5.50
CA TYR A 179 7.36 -13.85 -6.55
C TYR A 179 8.05 -12.48 -6.52
N LEU A 180 8.08 -11.84 -5.34
CA LEU A 180 8.73 -10.54 -5.16
C LEU A 180 10.24 -10.61 -5.37
N MET A 181 10.91 -11.65 -4.87
CA MET A 181 12.34 -11.85 -5.06
C MET A 181 12.68 -12.05 -6.54
N GLY A 182 11.89 -12.84 -7.26
CA GLY A 182 12.07 -13.04 -8.70
C GLY A 182 11.97 -11.74 -9.48
N HIS A 183 10.97 -10.91 -9.17
CA HIS A 183 10.83 -9.60 -9.80
C HIS A 183 11.94 -8.64 -9.38
N GLY A 184 12.27 -8.55 -8.08
CA GLY A 184 13.27 -7.64 -7.54
C GLY A 184 14.69 -7.91 -8.05
N LEU A 185 15.11 -9.17 -8.04
CA LEU A 185 16.47 -9.58 -8.41
C LEU A 185 16.73 -9.45 -9.91
N VAL A 186 15.72 -9.66 -10.76
CA VAL A 186 15.90 -9.66 -12.22
C VAL A 186 15.52 -8.33 -12.85
N SER A 187 14.37 -7.75 -12.50
CA SER A 187 13.85 -6.56 -13.18
C SER A 187 14.68 -5.33 -12.86
N ILE A 188 15.10 -5.14 -11.60
CA ILE A 188 15.80 -3.92 -11.14
C ILE A 188 17.20 -3.83 -11.78
N PRO A 189 18.08 -4.85 -11.69
CA PRO A 189 19.40 -4.76 -12.33
C PRO A 189 19.27 -4.67 -13.85
N ARG A 190 18.37 -5.45 -14.47
CA ARG A 190 18.13 -5.38 -15.92
C ARG A 190 17.64 -4.00 -16.35
N ARG A 191 16.85 -3.31 -15.51
CA ARG A 191 16.41 -1.94 -15.74
C ARG A 191 17.61 -1.00 -15.64
N LEU A 192 18.43 -1.10 -14.59
CA LEU A 192 19.62 -0.28 -14.40
C LEU A 192 20.64 -0.40 -15.54
N PHE A 193 20.98 -1.62 -15.97
CA PHE A 193 21.89 -1.84 -17.10
C PHE A 193 21.35 -1.27 -18.41
N ARG A 194 20.04 -1.39 -18.67
CA ARG A 194 19.41 -0.80 -19.86
C ARG A 194 19.41 0.73 -19.81
N PHE A 195 19.28 1.33 -18.62
CA PHE A 195 19.33 2.78 -18.44
C PHE A 195 20.73 3.38 -18.46
N ALA A 196 21.79 2.58 -18.29
CA ALA A 196 23.17 3.03 -18.37
C ALA A 196 23.58 3.49 -19.79
N SER A 197 22.95 2.96 -20.85
CA SER A 197 23.24 3.36 -22.24
C SER A 197 22.42 4.59 -22.66
N ILE A 198 23.07 5.76 -22.78
CA ILE A 198 22.41 7.03 -23.13
C ILE A 198 21.83 6.97 -24.56
N SER A 199 22.60 6.47 -25.54
CA SER A 199 22.17 6.38 -26.94
C SER A 199 20.99 5.42 -27.14
N GLY A 200 21.00 4.29 -26.43
CA GLY A 200 19.89 3.33 -26.43
C GLY A 200 18.62 3.91 -25.79
N ARG A 201 18.77 4.73 -24.74
CA ARG A 201 17.66 5.44 -24.10
C ARG A 201 17.05 6.48 -25.04
N LEU A 202 17.88 7.27 -25.72
CA LEU A 202 17.41 8.31 -26.65
C LEU A 202 16.60 7.70 -27.80
N ARG A 203 17.10 6.64 -28.43
CA ARG A 203 16.39 5.94 -29.52
C ARG A 203 15.05 5.37 -29.08
N ARG A 204 14.97 4.81 -27.86
CA ARG A 204 13.69 4.32 -27.32
C ARG A 204 12.71 5.45 -27.07
N LEU A 205 13.18 6.57 -26.52
CA LEU A 205 12.33 7.72 -26.25
C LEU A 205 11.80 8.32 -27.57
N GLN A 206 12.64 8.47 -28.58
CA GLN A 206 12.25 8.91 -29.92
C GLN A 206 11.22 7.96 -30.56
N ASN A 207 11.40 6.64 -30.41
CA ASN A 207 10.43 5.67 -30.91
C ASN A 207 9.12 5.64 -30.11
N HIS A 208 9.14 6.05 -28.84
CA HIS A 208 7.97 6.07 -27.97
C HIS A 208 7.20 7.38 -28.06
N ALA A 209 7.87 8.49 -28.41
CA ALA A 209 7.26 9.81 -28.49
C ALA A 209 6.04 9.86 -29.44
N PRO A 210 6.06 9.28 -30.67
CA PRO A 210 4.88 9.25 -31.52
C PRO A 210 3.71 8.51 -30.88
N LYS A 211 3.97 7.38 -30.20
CA LYS A 211 2.92 6.59 -29.54
C LYS A 211 2.31 7.31 -28.35
N VAL A 212 3.10 8.07 -27.61
CA VAL A 212 2.60 8.89 -26.50
C VAL A 212 1.77 10.06 -27.04
N HIS A 213 2.20 10.66 -28.15
CA HIS A 213 1.45 11.71 -28.83
C HIS A 213 0.11 11.18 -29.38
N GLU A 214 0.11 10.05 -30.07
CA GLU A 214 -1.10 9.37 -30.57
C GLU A 214 -2.09 9.09 -29.43
N ARG A 215 -1.61 8.56 -28.29
CA ARG A 215 -2.46 8.35 -27.11
C ARG A 215 -3.03 9.63 -26.50
N MET A 216 -2.25 10.71 -26.53
CA MET A 216 -2.71 12.02 -26.06
C MET A 216 -3.83 12.53 -26.98
N GLU A 217 -3.65 12.40 -28.29
CA GLU A 217 -4.64 12.78 -29.30
C GLU A 217 -5.92 11.94 -29.18
N ASP A 218 -5.81 10.61 -29.03
CA ASP A 218 -6.95 9.73 -28.78
C ASP A 218 -7.71 10.11 -27.49
N SER A 219 -6.98 10.50 -26.44
CA SER A 219 -7.59 10.92 -25.17
C SER A 219 -8.31 12.27 -25.31
N LEU A 220 -7.76 13.20 -26.09
CA LEU A 220 -8.42 14.48 -26.41
C LEU A 220 -9.69 14.27 -27.24
N LEU A 221 -9.64 13.38 -28.24
CA LEU A 221 -10.83 13.02 -29.03
C LEU A 221 -11.91 12.36 -28.17
N THR A 222 -11.51 11.50 -27.23
CA THR A 222 -12.46 10.89 -26.29
C THR A 222 -13.09 11.93 -25.37
N LEU A 223 -12.32 12.93 -24.92
CA LEU A 223 -12.82 14.04 -24.13
C LEU A 223 -13.84 14.86 -24.93
N GLU A 224 -13.52 15.22 -26.17
CA GLU A 224 -14.42 15.96 -27.07
C GLU A 224 -15.74 15.20 -27.30
N ASP A 225 -15.68 13.89 -27.54
CA ASP A 225 -16.90 13.07 -27.70
C ASP A 225 -17.76 13.08 -26.43
N ILE A 226 -17.15 13.00 -25.24
CA ILE A 226 -17.85 13.09 -23.97
C ILE A 226 -18.48 14.48 -23.77
N GLU A 227 -17.78 15.56 -24.09
CA GLU A 227 -18.32 16.92 -24.01
C GLU A 227 -19.53 17.12 -24.93
N VAL A 228 -19.47 16.60 -26.16
CA VAL A 228 -20.59 16.62 -27.10
C VAL A 228 -21.78 15.84 -26.52
N GLN A 229 -21.56 14.64 -25.97
CA GLN A 229 -22.61 13.86 -25.32
C GLN A 229 -23.25 14.60 -24.14
N ILE A 230 -22.45 15.26 -23.30
CA ILE A 230 -22.93 16.07 -22.18
C ILE A 230 -23.75 17.26 -22.69
N SER A 231 -23.32 17.92 -23.77
CA SER A 231 -24.06 19.04 -24.37
C SER A 231 -25.42 18.62 -24.93
N GLU A 232 -25.50 17.45 -25.56
CA GLU A 232 -26.74 16.88 -26.08
C GLU A 232 -27.68 16.43 -24.96
N LEU A 233 -27.13 15.85 -23.87
CA LEU A 233 -27.89 15.50 -22.68
C LEU A 233 -28.43 16.75 -21.95
N SER A 234 -27.64 17.83 -21.88
CA SER A 234 -28.09 19.11 -21.30
C SER A 234 -29.27 19.70 -22.08
N ARG A 235 -29.27 19.55 -23.41
CA ARG A 235 -30.39 19.96 -24.28
C ARG A 235 -31.63 19.08 -24.07
N ARG A 236 -31.46 17.78 -23.78
CA ARG A 236 -32.55 16.81 -23.63
C ARG A 236 -32.96 16.65 -22.15
N LYS A 237 -33.85 17.52 -21.67
CA LYS A 237 -34.38 17.49 -20.29
C LYS A 237 -35.53 16.49 -20.06
N VAL A 238 -35.46 15.29 -20.63
CA VAL A 238 -36.56 14.29 -20.59
C VAL A 238 -36.04 12.92 -20.16
N GLY A 239 -36.84 12.16 -19.40
CA GLY A 239 -36.49 10.81 -18.95
C GLY A 239 -35.46 10.80 -17.82
N SER A 240 -34.53 9.84 -17.85
CA SER A 240 -33.47 9.68 -16.83
C SER A 240 -32.50 10.87 -16.77
N ALA A 241 -32.43 11.71 -17.80
CA ALA A 241 -31.62 12.93 -17.79
C ALA A 241 -32.12 13.96 -16.75
N ARG A 242 -33.40 13.89 -16.36
CA ARG A 242 -33.96 14.74 -15.31
C ARG A 242 -33.49 14.35 -13.91
N ASP A 243 -33.22 13.06 -13.70
CA ASP A 243 -32.72 12.54 -12.41
C ASP A 243 -31.26 12.94 -12.17
N PHE A 244 -30.48 13.12 -13.25
CA PHE A 244 -29.06 13.52 -13.21
C PHE A 244 -28.81 14.96 -13.67
N GLN A 245 -29.85 15.81 -13.69
CA GLN A 245 -29.75 17.14 -14.29
C GLN A 245 -28.72 18.03 -13.60
N GLU A 246 -28.60 17.94 -12.26
CA GLU A 246 -27.54 18.65 -11.53
C GLU A 246 -26.12 18.22 -11.95
N TRP A 247 -25.92 16.94 -12.27
CA TRP A 247 -24.60 16.44 -12.71
C TRP A 247 -24.27 16.96 -14.10
N ILE A 248 -25.26 16.94 -14.99
CA ILE A 248 -25.10 17.44 -16.36
C ILE A 248 -24.82 18.95 -16.35
N ASP A 249 -25.53 19.71 -15.52
CA ASP A 249 -25.33 21.16 -15.39
C ASP A 249 -23.95 21.50 -14.78
N GLU A 250 -23.44 20.72 -13.82
CA GLU A 250 -22.08 20.91 -13.29
C GLU A 250 -21.00 20.56 -14.31
N LEU A 251 -21.14 19.44 -15.01
CA LEU A 251 -20.20 18.99 -16.03
C LEU A 251 -20.15 19.95 -17.23
N THR A 252 -21.29 20.52 -17.63
CA THR A 252 -21.32 21.55 -18.68
C THR A 252 -20.60 22.83 -18.24
N VAL A 253 -20.73 23.24 -16.97
CA VAL A 253 -19.98 24.39 -16.44
C VAL A 253 -18.48 24.11 -16.40
N ALA A 254 -18.07 22.90 -16.00
CA ALA A 254 -16.67 22.49 -15.98
C ALA A 254 -16.06 22.48 -17.40
N ALA A 255 -16.76 21.89 -18.38
CA ALA A 255 -16.34 21.88 -19.78
C ALA A 255 -16.20 23.30 -20.35
N LEU A 256 -17.12 24.20 -20.02
CA LEU A 256 -17.03 25.61 -20.42
C LEU A 256 -15.86 26.36 -19.78
N ALA A 257 -15.44 25.97 -18.57
CA ALA A 257 -14.30 26.56 -17.88
C ALA A 257 -12.94 26.07 -18.42
N GLU A 258 -12.86 24.84 -18.93
CA GLU A 258 -11.65 24.34 -19.62
C GLU A 258 -11.49 24.91 -21.04
N ALA A 259 -12.60 25.29 -21.69
CA ALA A 259 -12.58 25.90 -23.01
C ALA A 259 -12.17 27.39 -23.02
N SER A 260 -12.10 28.07 -21.85
CA SER A 260 -11.76 29.49 -21.70
C SER A 260 -10.30 29.72 -21.27
#